data_AF-A0A2M6Z2E6-F1
#
_entry.id   AF-A0A2M6Z2E6-F1
#
_cell.length_a   1.000
_cell.length_b   1.000
_cell.length_c   1.000
_cell.angle_alpha   90.00
_cell.angle_beta   90.00
_cell.angle_gamma   90.00
#
_symmetry.space_group_name_H-M   'P 1'
#
loop_
_entity.id
_entity.type
_entity.pdbx_description
1 polymer ?
#
loop_
_entity_poly.entity_id
_entity_poly.type
_entity_poly.pdbx_seq_one_letter_code
_entity_poly.pdbx_strand_id
1 'polypeptide(L)'
;MLIFWILIFILSLALLVKSADWFVESSEKIGLALKISPFIIGVTIVSIGTSFPELASSIAAVLKGASEIVVANVIGSNIANILLIVGLSAVMARILLVKRSLIDLDAPLLAAATGLFIFIMLDRKIVFGEGILLLLAFLVYFLYTIFQRREEIITPELVEVLPGGAEIKVLPSRAERRRKEIKEKPSKLNFRIFLFLILGIIGLAIGANYTIESVLKISEFLKISTALIAITAIAVGTSLPELVVSVRAAIKKKYEIALGNIFGSNVFNILIVAGIPALIKPLAIDNLTFLVGLPFLVIATLLFVISGISRRIHIWEGAMYLLIYILFIVKLLNLF
;
A
#
# COMPACT_ATOMS: atom_id res chain seq x y z
N MET A 1 11.67 16.06 27.69
CA MET A 1 12.20 14.89 26.97
C MET A 1 11.15 14.19 26.11
N LEU A 2 9.96 13.84 26.62
CA LEU A 2 8.90 13.22 25.81
C LEU A 2 8.46 14.07 24.60
N ILE A 3 8.14 15.35 24.80
CA ILE A 3 7.71 16.26 23.71
C ILE A 3 8.74 16.34 22.58
N PHE A 4 10.02 16.33 22.93
CA PHE A 4 11.11 16.35 21.96
C PHE A 4 11.07 15.11 21.05
N TRP A 5 10.88 13.91 21.62
CA TRP A 5 10.75 12.69 20.83
C TRP A 5 9.46 12.62 20.02
N ILE A 6 8.36 13.17 20.51
CA ILE A 6 7.12 13.32 19.72
C ILE A 6 7.38 14.23 18.50
N LEU A 7 8.12 15.31 18.68
CA LEU A 7 8.46 16.22 17.59
C LEU A 7 9.37 15.53 16.56
N ILE A 8 10.40 14.80 17.01
CA ILE A 8 11.25 13.99 16.11
C ILE A 8 10.42 12.93 15.38
N PHE A 9 9.48 12.26 16.07
CA PHE A 9 8.59 11.29 15.45
C PHE A 9 7.80 11.91 14.29
N ILE A 10 7.14 13.06 14.53
CA ILE A 10 6.37 13.76 13.49
C ILE A 10 7.27 14.22 12.33
N LEU A 11 8.43 14.82 12.62
CA LEU A 11 9.35 15.28 11.59
C LEU A 11 9.94 14.12 10.77
N SER A 12 10.26 13.00 11.41
CA SER A 12 10.81 11.82 10.75
C SER A 12 9.78 11.13 9.85
N LEU A 13 8.51 11.05 10.26
CA LEU A 13 7.42 10.59 9.40
C LEU A 13 7.21 11.51 8.20
N ALA A 14 7.22 12.84 8.42
CA ALA A 14 7.12 13.81 7.33
C ALA A 14 8.30 13.68 6.35
N LEU A 15 9.51 13.45 6.86
CA LEU A 15 10.69 13.20 6.03
C LEU A 15 10.58 11.88 5.26
N LEU A 16 10.10 10.80 5.89
CA LEU A 16 9.87 9.50 5.24
C LEU A 16 8.94 9.65 4.04
N VAL A 17 7.77 10.23 4.27
CA VAL A 17 6.76 10.48 3.23
C VAL A 17 7.36 11.33 2.12
N LYS A 18 8.05 12.43 2.46
CA LYS A 18 8.64 13.32 1.45
C LYS A 18 9.76 12.66 0.64
N SER A 19 10.52 11.78 1.28
CA SER A 19 11.64 11.07 0.65
C SER A 19 11.14 9.98 -0.30
N ALA A 20 10.04 9.31 0.05
CA ALA A 20 9.33 8.40 -0.85
C ALA A 20 8.88 9.13 -2.13
N ASP A 21 8.28 10.33 -2.02
CA ASP A 21 7.89 11.14 -3.19
C ASP A 21 9.09 11.40 -4.12
N TRP A 22 10.22 11.86 -3.57
CA TRP A 22 11.43 12.13 -4.35
C TRP A 22 11.99 10.88 -5.02
N PHE A 23 11.98 9.75 -4.30
CA PHE A 23 12.41 8.47 -4.82
C PHE A 23 11.54 8.02 -6.00
N VAL A 24 10.21 8.06 -5.83
CA VAL A 24 9.24 7.59 -6.83
C VAL A 24 9.26 8.48 -8.08
N GLU A 25 9.20 9.80 -7.93
CA GLU A 25 9.25 10.73 -9.07
C GLU A 25 10.55 10.60 -9.88
N SER A 26 11.66 10.36 -9.20
CA SER A 26 12.96 10.21 -9.87
C SER A 26 13.06 8.86 -10.57
N SER A 27 12.59 7.79 -9.93
CA SER A 27 12.54 6.44 -10.50
C SER A 27 11.62 6.37 -11.72
N GLU A 28 10.47 7.07 -11.70
CA GLU A 28 9.58 7.19 -12.86
C GLU A 28 10.29 7.86 -14.06
N LYS A 29 10.95 9.01 -13.85
CA LYS A 29 11.66 9.73 -14.92
C LYS A 29 12.81 8.90 -15.51
N ILE A 30 13.52 8.15 -14.66
CA ILE A 30 14.57 7.21 -15.11
C ILE A 30 13.97 6.07 -15.92
N GLY A 31 12.89 5.45 -15.45
CA GLY A 31 12.21 4.37 -16.17
C GLY A 31 11.72 4.82 -17.55
N LEU A 32 11.16 6.03 -17.67
CA LEU A 32 10.73 6.60 -18.94
C LEU A 32 11.91 6.84 -19.90
N ALA A 33 13.05 7.32 -19.38
CA ALA A 33 14.26 7.49 -20.18
C ALA A 33 14.85 6.15 -20.67
N LEU A 34 14.67 5.08 -19.89
CA LEU A 34 15.03 3.71 -20.25
C LEU A 34 14.02 3.04 -21.19
N LYS A 35 13.00 3.78 -21.68
CA LYS A 35 11.92 3.27 -22.54
C LYS A 35 11.11 2.14 -21.89
N ILE A 36 11.09 2.09 -20.56
CA ILE A 36 10.14 1.23 -19.83
C ILE A 36 8.75 1.84 -20.05
N SER A 37 7.76 1.00 -20.38
CA SER A 37 6.42 1.51 -20.66
C SER A 37 5.85 2.26 -19.43
N PRO A 38 5.15 3.39 -19.62
CA PRO A 38 4.50 4.12 -18.52
C PRO A 38 3.55 3.25 -17.70
N PHE A 39 2.96 2.23 -18.33
CA PHE A 39 2.12 1.25 -17.67
C PHE A 39 2.91 0.40 -16.66
N ILE A 40 4.05 -0.17 -17.07
CA ILE A 40 4.92 -0.94 -16.17
C ILE A 40 5.39 -0.03 -15.03
N ILE A 41 5.81 1.20 -15.33
CA ILE A 41 6.25 2.15 -14.29
C ILE A 41 5.12 2.43 -13.28
N GLY A 42 3.89 2.61 -13.75
CA GLY A 42 2.72 2.85 -12.91
C GLY A 42 2.36 1.66 -12.00
N VAL A 43 2.29 0.45 -12.57
CA VAL A 43 1.94 -0.78 -11.81
C VAL A 43 3.06 -1.23 -10.87
N THR A 44 4.31 -0.85 -11.15
CA THR A 44 5.48 -1.28 -10.38
C THR A 44 6.00 -0.15 -9.48
N ILE A 45 6.75 0.80 -10.02
CA ILE A 45 7.44 1.88 -9.29
C ILE A 45 6.46 2.77 -8.52
N VAL A 46 5.35 3.17 -9.13
CA VAL A 46 4.42 4.12 -8.49
C VAL A 46 3.52 3.40 -7.47
N SER A 47 3.00 2.22 -7.81
CA SER A 47 2.11 1.46 -6.91
C SER A 47 2.84 0.89 -5.70
N ILE A 48 4.10 0.47 -5.87
CA ILE A 48 4.98 0.09 -4.74
C ILE A 48 5.52 1.34 -4.03
N GLY A 49 5.60 2.44 -4.77
CA GLY A 49 6.22 3.69 -4.37
C GLY A 49 5.67 4.30 -3.09
N THR A 50 4.34 4.29 -2.95
CA THR A 50 3.67 4.84 -1.78
C THR A 50 3.96 4.03 -0.52
N SER A 51 4.30 2.75 -0.66
CA SER A 51 4.56 1.81 0.44
C SER A 51 6.06 1.66 0.78
N PHE A 52 6.93 2.51 0.20
CA PHE A 52 8.34 2.59 0.61
C PHE A 52 8.55 3.07 2.05
N PRO A 53 7.79 4.05 2.60
CA PRO A 53 7.88 4.42 4.01
C PRO A 53 7.70 3.22 4.95
N GLU A 54 6.74 2.33 4.65
CA GLU A 54 6.45 1.10 5.40
C GLU A 54 7.61 0.12 5.32
N LEU A 55 8.16 -0.10 4.12
CA LEU A 55 9.32 -0.98 3.95
C LEU A 55 10.55 -0.42 4.67
N ALA A 56 10.84 0.88 4.51
CA ALA A 56 12.00 1.53 5.11
C ALA A 56 11.93 1.51 6.64
N SER A 57 10.78 1.86 7.22
CA SER A 57 10.56 1.80 8.67
C SER A 57 10.65 0.36 9.21
N SER A 58 10.13 -0.63 8.47
CA SER A 58 10.20 -2.04 8.87
C SER A 58 11.63 -2.59 8.84
N ILE A 59 12.42 -2.27 7.82
CA ILE A 59 13.84 -2.63 7.78
C ILE A 59 14.59 -1.97 8.94
N ALA A 60 14.36 -0.67 9.19
CA ALA A 60 15.00 0.03 10.30
C ALA A 60 14.63 -0.58 11.66
N ALA A 61 13.40 -1.04 11.85
CA ALA A 61 12.94 -1.70 13.06
C ALA A 61 13.74 -2.99 13.34
N VAL A 62 13.92 -3.84 12.33
CA VAL A 62 14.70 -5.08 12.45
C VAL A 62 16.18 -4.80 12.74
N LEU A 63 16.76 -3.79 12.08
CA LEU A 63 18.14 -3.38 12.31
C LEU A 63 18.34 -2.87 13.75
N LYS A 64 17.34 -2.20 14.33
CA LYS A 64 17.34 -1.76 15.74
C LYS A 64 16.94 -2.84 16.75
N GLY A 65 16.63 -4.05 16.30
CA GLY A 65 16.25 -5.17 17.17
C GLY A 65 14.82 -5.12 17.70
N ALA A 66 13.97 -4.27 17.15
CA ALA A 66 12.55 -4.12 17.52
C ALA A 66 11.65 -4.78 16.46
N SER A 67 11.83 -6.08 16.24
CA SER A 67 11.19 -6.82 15.16
C SER A 67 9.65 -6.87 15.27
N GLU A 68 9.12 -6.73 16.48
CA GLU A 68 7.67 -6.69 16.77
C GLU A 68 6.98 -5.47 16.13
N ILE A 69 7.72 -4.38 15.90
CA ILE A 69 7.21 -3.20 15.21
C ILE A 69 6.83 -3.55 13.76
N VAL A 70 7.53 -4.49 13.11
CA VAL A 70 7.29 -4.81 11.68
C VAL A 70 5.89 -5.36 11.48
N VAL A 71 5.54 -6.41 12.22
CA VAL A 71 4.24 -7.09 12.04
C VAL A 71 3.10 -6.19 12.50
N ALA A 72 3.29 -5.45 13.60
CA ALA A 72 2.36 -4.44 14.06
C ALA A 72 2.11 -3.35 13.00
N ASN A 73 3.17 -2.83 12.38
CA ASN A 73 3.08 -1.84 11.31
C ASN A 73 2.38 -2.39 10.07
N VAL A 74 2.76 -3.60 9.61
CA VAL A 74 2.13 -4.24 8.44
C VAL A 74 0.62 -4.41 8.66
N ILE A 75 0.22 -4.98 9.80
CA ILE A 75 -1.20 -5.20 10.11
C ILE A 75 -1.94 -3.87 10.25
N GLY A 76 -1.35 -2.93 10.99
CA GLY A 76 -1.92 -1.60 11.19
C GLY A 76 -2.14 -0.87 9.86
N SER A 77 -1.14 -0.86 8.97
CA SER A 77 -1.23 -0.21 7.67
C SER A 77 -2.28 -0.87 6.78
N ASN A 78 -2.40 -2.21 6.81
CA ASN A 78 -3.46 -2.88 6.06
C ASN A 78 -4.87 -2.51 6.59
N ILE A 79 -5.04 -2.53 7.91
CA ILE A 79 -6.31 -2.15 8.56
C ILE A 79 -6.63 -0.67 8.28
N ALA A 80 -5.65 0.23 8.35
CA ALA A 80 -5.83 1.64 8.01
C ALA A 80 -6.17 1.82 6.53
N ASN A 81 -5.47 1.13 5.62
CA ASN A 81 -5.76 1.21 4.19
C ASN A 81 -7.18 0.79 3.86
N ILE A 82 -7.66 -0.29 4.49
CA ILE A 82 -9.02 -0.78 4.25
C ILE A 82 -10.04 0.07 5.00
N LEU A 83 -9.96 0.19 6.33
CA LEU A 83 -11.01 0.81 7.12
C LEU A 83 -10.96 2.34 7.11
N LEU A 84 -9.78 2.94 7.22
CA LEU A 84 -9.65 4.39 7.24
C LEU A 84 -9.69 4.98 5.83
N ILE A 85 -8.87 4.48 4.90
CA ILE A 85 -8.72 5.10 3.58
C ILE A 85 -9.90 4.83 2.66
N VAL A 86 -10.41 3.59 2.57
CA VAL A 86 -11.66 3.31 1.81
C VAL A 86 -12.82 4.08 2.42
N GLY A 87 -12.93 4.06 3.76
CA GLY A 87 -13.96 4.77 4.50
C GLY A 87 -14.00 6.27 4.18
N LEU A 88 -12.86 6.96 4.33
CA LEU A 88 -12.74 8.37 3.97
C LEU A 88 -13.00 8.62 2.48
N SER A 89 -12.47 7.78 1.60
CA SER A 89 -12.66 7.90 0.16
C SER A 89 -14.13 7.81 -0.22
N ALA A 90 -14.88 6.87 0.35
CA ALA A 90 -16.31 6.69 0.09
C ALA A 90 -17.15 7.83 0.66
N VAL A 91 -16.84 8.31 1.86
CA VAL A 91 -17.54 9.47 2.46
C VAL A 91 -17.30 10.74 1.65
N MET A 92 -16.05 11.01 1.27
CA MET A 92 -15.69 12.24 0.55
C MET A 92 -16.15 12.22 -0.92
N ALA A 93 -16.13 11.06 -1.58
CA ALA A 93 -16.60 10.91 -2.96
C ALA A 93 -18.11 10.61 -3.07
N ARG A 94 -18.81 10.41 -1.94
CA ARG A 94 -20.20 9.94 -1.78
C ARG A 94 -20.48 8.51 -2.27
N ILE A 95 -19.74 8.04 -3.27
CA ILE A 95 -19.79 6.67 -3.79
C ILE A 95 -18.44 6.31 -4.43
N LEU A 96 -17.99 5.07 -4.23
CA LEU A 96 -16.89 4.48 -5.02
C LEU A 96 -17.46 3.41 -5.95
N LEU A 97 -17.16 3.53 -7.24
CA LEU A 97 -17.53 2.49 -8.21
C LEU A 97 -16.37 1.51 -8.33
N VAL A 98 -16.65 0.23 -8.12
CA VAL A 98 -15.68 -0.85 -8.20
C VAL A 98 -15.77 -1.48 -9.60
N LYS A 99 -14.65 -1.47 -10.33
CA LYS A 99 -14.54 -2.18 -11.61
C LYS A 99 -14.58 -3.69 -11.37
N ARG A 100 -15.09 -4.43 -12.36
CA ARG A 100 -15.17 -5.88 -12.30
C ARG A 100 -13.80 -6.54 -12.17
N SER A 101 -12.78 -6.01 -12.85
CA SER A 101 -11.40 -6.51 -12.73
C SER A 101 -10.85 -6.45 -11.32
N LEU A 102 -11.17 -5.40 -10.55
CA LEU A 102 -10.76 -5.32 -9.13
C LEU A 102 -11.38 -6.41 -8.25
N ILE A 103 -12.57 -6.90 -8.61
CA ILE A 103 -13.30 -7.92 -7.85
C ILE A 103 -12.88 -9.31 -8.28
N ASP A 104 -12.77 -9.54 -9.59
CA ASP A 104 -12.46 -10.87 -10.13
C ASP A 104 -10.97 -11.21 -9.94
N LEU A 105 -10.12 -10.20 -9.76
CA LEU A 105 -8.68 -10.36 -9.61
C LEU A 105 -8.13 -9.87 -8.27
N ASP A 106 -8.16 -8.56 -8.03
CA ASP A 106 -7.41 -7.97 -6.92
C ASP A 106 -7.97 -8.38 -5.53
N ALA A 107 -9.29 -8.56 -5.41
CA ALA A 107 -9.93 -8.98 -4.17
C ALA A 107 -9.62 -10.44 -3.75
N PRO A 108 -9.72 -11.46 -4.62
CA PRO A 108 -9.25 -12.81 -4.32
C PRO A 108 -7.77 -12.88 -3.96
N LEU A 109 -6.93 -12.12 -4.67
CA LEU A 109 -5.49 -12.07 -4.40
C LEU A 109 -5.20 -11.46 -3.03
N LEU A 110 -5.90 -10.39 -2.65
CA LEU A 110 -5.82 -9.82 -1.30
C LEU A 110 -6.27 -10.84 -0.25
N ALA A 111 -7.41 -11.51 -0.44
CA ALA A 111 -7.91 -12.51 0.50
C ALA A 111 -6.93 -13.69 0.65
N ALA A 112 -6.34 -14.16 -0.45
CA ALA A 112 -5.34 -15.23 -0.44
C ALA A 112 -4.05 -14.81 0.26
N ALA A 113 -3.55 -13.59 -0.01
CA ALA A 113 -2.38 -13.04 0.68
C ALA A 113 -2.62 -12.91 2.19
N THR A 114 -3.78 -12.37 2.59
CA THR A 114 -4.19 -12.29 4.00
C THR A 114 -4.30 -13.67 4.63
N GLY A 115 -4.89 -14.65 3.94
CA GLY A 115 -5.01 -16.02 4.42
C GLY A 115 -3.65 -16.70 4.64
N LEU A 116 -2.73 -16.58 3.68
CA LEU A 116 -1.35 -17.05 3.81
C LEU A 116 -0.64 -16.40 5.00
N PHE A 117 -0.80 -15.08 5.15
CA PHE A 117 -0.19 -14.33 6.24
C PHE A 117 -0.69 -14.76 7.61
N ILE A 118 -2.01 -14.98 7.75
CA ILE A 118 -2.60 -15.50 8.98
C ILE A 118 -2.05 -16.88 9.32
N PHE A 119 -1.96 -17.77 8.32
CA PHE A 119 -1.44 -19.11 8.50
C PHE A 119 0.01 -19.09 9.05
N ILE A 120 0.87 -18.27 8.45
CA ILE A 120 2.26 -18.05 8.89
C ILE A 120 2.28 -17.53 10.33
N MET A 121 1.41 -16.58 10.67
CA MET A 121 1.41 -15.95 11.99
C MET A 121 0.90 -16.83 13.14
N LEU A 122 0.36 -18.03 12.88
CA LEU A 122 -0.26 -18.88 13.91
C LEU A 122 0.70 -19.28 15.04
N ASP A 123 1.98 -19.46 14.73
CA ASP A 123 3.02 -19.81 15.70
C ASP A 123 3.66 -18.57 16.37
N ARG A 124 3.10 -17.38 16.09
CA ARG A 124 3.49 -16.06 16.63
C ARG A 124 4.89 -15.59 16.25
N LYS A 125 5.44 -16.11 15.16
CA LYS A 125 6.69 -15.63 14.58
C LYS A 125 6.62 -15.69 13.06
N ILE A 126 7.49 -14.93 12.39
CA ILE A 126 7.73 -15.09 10.96
C ILE A 126 9.22 -15.36 10.80
N VAL A 127 9.56 -16.56 10.31
CA VAL A 127 10.96 -16.98 10.13
C VAL A 127 11.44 -16.74 8.70
N PHE A 128 12.75 -16.90 8.50
CA PHE A 128 13.41 -16.69 7.21
C PHE A 128 12.74 -17.45 6.05
N GLY A 129 12.38 -18.73 6.25
CA GLY A 129 11.73 -19.54 5.22
C GLY A 129 10.34 -19.02 4.82
N GLU A 130 9.59 -18.49 5.78
CA GLU A 130 8.28 -17.86 5.53
C GLU A 130 8.44 -16.50 4.86
N GLY A 131 9.51 -15.76 5.17
CA GLY A 131 9.91 -14.57 4.42
C GLY A 131 10.11 -14.88 2.93
N ILE A 132 10.84 -15.95 2.60
CA ILE A 132 11.00 -16.40 1.21
C ILE A 132 9.65 -16.76 0.58
N LEU A 133 8.80 -17.49 1.31
CA LEU A 133 7.46 -17.87 0.84
C LEU A 133 6.62 -16.63 0.50
N LEU A 134 6.62 -15.60 1.34
CA LEU A 134 5.92 -14.34 1.09
C LEU A 134 6.44 -13.63 -0.17
N LEU A 135 7.77 -13.60 -0.38
CA LEU A 135 8.35 -13.01 -1.58
C LEU A 135 8.04 -13.80 -2.85
N LEU A 136 8.02 -15.13 -2.78
CA LEU A 136 7.60 -15.98 -3.89
C LEU A 136 6.12 -15.77 -4.21
N ALA A 137 5.26 -15.67 -3.20
CA ALA A 137 3.86 -15.34 -3.37
C ALA A 137 3.69 -13.94 -4.02
N PHE A 138 4.50 -12.96 -3.63
CA PHE A 138 4.51 -11.65 -4.30
C PHE A 138 4.92 -11.76 -5.76
N LEU A 139 5.95 -12.55 -6.08
CA LEU A 139 6.40 -12.76 -7.45
C LEU A 139 5.28 -13.37 -8.31
N VAL A 140 4.58 -14.37 -7.79
CA VAL A 140 3.41 -14.97 -8.48
C VAL A 140 2.31 -13.93 -8.67
N TYR A 141 1.93 -13.20 -7.62
CA TYR A 141 0.97 -12.10 -7.67
C TYR A 141 1.33 -11.06 -8.73
N PHE A 142 2.59 -10.64 -8.75
CA PHE A 142 3.12 -9.60 -9.62
C PHE A 142 3.11 -10.04 -11.09
N LEU A 143 3.61 -11.25 -11.37
CA LEU A 143 3.58 -11.83 -12.71
C LEU A 143 2.15 -11.97 -13.20
N TYR A 144 1.27 -12.56 -12.38
CA TYR A 144 -0.15 -12.72 -12.72
C TYR A 144 -0.80 -11.38 -13.08
N THR A 145 -0.60 -10.35 -12.25
CA THR A 145 -1.16 -9.01 -12.46
C THR A 145 -0.65 -8.37 -13.75
N ILE A 146 0.64 -8.51 -14.05
CA ILE A 146 1.22 -7.99 -15.29
C ILE A 146 0.66 -8.70 -16.52
N PHE A 147 0.58 -10.03 -16.49
CA PHE A 147 0.10 -10.81 -17.64
C PHE A 147 -1.39 -10.55 -17.91
N GLN A 148 -2.23 -10.56 -16.87
CA GLN A 148 -3.67 -10.34 -17.04
C GLN A 148 -3.99 -8.90 -17.48
N ARG A 149 -3.33 -7.89 -16.90
CA ARG A 149 -3.55 -6.49 -17.31
C ARG A 149 -2.99 -6.20 -18.71
N ARG A 150 -2.00 -6.97 -19.19
CA ARG A 150 -1.55 -6.90 -20.59
C ARG A 150 -2.63 -7.38 -21.54
N GLU A 151 -3.41 -8.39 -21.16
CA GLU A 151 -4.55 -8.88 -21.96
C GLU A 151 -5.68 -7.85 -22.03
N GLU A 152 -6.07 -7.22 -20.91
CA GLU A 152 -7.08 -6.13 -20.90
C GLU A 152 -6.70 -4.94 -21.80
N ILE A 153 -5.40 -4.67 -21.99
CA ILE A 153 -4.89 -3.59 -22.86
C ILE A 153 -4.81 -4.00 -24.34
N ILE A 154 -4.86 -5.29 -24.66
CA ILE A 154 -4.96 -5.79 -26.04
C ILE A 154 -6.43 -5.82 -26.50
N THR A 155 -7.39 -6.05 -25.59
CA THR A 155 -8.85 -6.02 -25.82
C THR A 155 -9.63 -4.71 -25.56
N PRO A 156 -9.08 -3.48 -25.43
CA PRO A 156 -9.91 -2.35 -24.99
C PRO A 156 -10.98 -1.91 -25.98
N GLU A 157 -10.82 -2.07 -27.31
CA GLU A 157 -11.73 -1.35 -28.23
C GLU A 157 -11.62 -1.72 -29.72
N LEU A 158 -11.60 -3.00 -30.11
CA LEU A 158 -11.31 -3.32 -31.52
C LEU A 158 -12.13 -4.38 -32.25
N VAL A 159 -13.18 -4.94 -31.66
CA VAL A 159 -14.18 -5.70 -32.43
C VAL A 159 -15.57 -5.46 -31.83
N GLU A 160 -16.30 -4.50 -32.38
CA GLU A 160 -17.75 -4.44 -32.21
C GLU A 160 -18.34 -5.42 -33.23
N VAL A 161 -18.82 -6.58 -32.77
CA VAL A 161 -19.50 -7.55 -33.63
C VAL A 161 -20.93 -7.06 -33.83
N LEU A 162 -21.20 -6.49 -35.01
CA LEU A 162 -22.54 -6.11 -35.41
C LEU A 162 -23.43 -7.37 -35.56
N PRO A 163 -24.76 -7.28 -35.34
CA PRO A 163 -25.67 -8.37 -35.68
C PRO A 163 -25.54 -8.67 -37.19
N GLY A 164 -24.89 -9.79 -37.51
CA GLY A 164 -24.46 -10.14 -38.88
C GLY A 164 -23.02 -10.69 -39.00
N GLY A 165 -22.22 -10.69 -37.92
CA GLY A 165 -20.90 -11.34 -37.91
C GLY A 165 -19.78 -10.56 -38.60
N ALA A 166 -19.98 -9.26 -38.87
CA ALA A 166 -18.94 -8.40 -39.42
C ALA A 166 -18.05 -7.86 -38.30
N GLU A 167 -16.75 -8.13 -38.39
CA GLU A 167 -15.72 -7.58 -37.50
C GLU A 167 -15.17 -6.26 -38.08
N ILE A 168 -15.28 -5.17 -37.33
CA ILE A 168 -14.67 -3.87 -37.71
C ILE A 168 -13.53 -3.53 -36.76
N LYS A 169 -12.35 -3.33 -37.34
CA LYS A 169 -11.14 -2.90 -36.63
C LYS A 169 -11.15 -1.37 -36.45
N VAL A 170 -11.74 -0.89 -35.35
CA VAL A 170 -11.70 0.52 -34.86
C VAL A 170 -10.27 1.05 -34.64
N LEU A 171 -9.68 1.68 -35.65
CA LEU A 171 -8.37 2.33 -35.49
C LEU A 171 -8.45 3.48 -34.46
N PRO A 172 -7.47 3.60 -33.53
CA PRO A 172 -7.49 4.65 -32.51
C PRO A 172 -7.47 6.03 -33.17
N SER A 173 -8.24 6.95 -32.60
CA SER A 173 -8.44 8.30 -33.15
C SER A 173 -7.12 9.08 -33.24
N ARG A 174 -7.03 10.05 -34.15
CA ARG A 174 -5.84 10.95 -34.24
C ARG A 174 -5.54 11.64 -32.90
N ALA A 175 -6.56 11.94 -32.09
CA ALA A 175 -6.40 12.55 -30.78
C ALA A 175 -5.75 11.60 -29.74
N GLU A 176 -6.05 10.30 -29.81
CA GLU A 176 -5.43 9.28 -28.96
C GLU A 176 -4.01 8.95 -29.38
N ARG A 177 -3.74 8.86 -30.68
CA ARG A 177 -2.36 8.75 -31.20
C ARG A 177 -1.51 9.93 -30.75
N ARG A 178 -2.05 11.14 -30.86
CA ARG A 178 -1.39 12.37 -30.38
C ARG A 178 -1.23 12.40 -28.85
N ARG A 179 -2.17 11.84 -28.07
CA ARG A 179 -2.03 11.68 -26.61
C ARG A 179 -0.94 10.67 -26.22
N LYS A 180 -0.79 9.57 -26.96
CA LYS A 180 0.34 8.62 -26.80
C LYS A 180 1.66 9.30 -27.14
N GLU A 181 1.76 9.97 -28.28
CA GLU A 181 2.97 10.69 -28.72
C GLU A 181 3.37 11.85 -27.78
N ILE A 182 2.42 12.56 -27.16
CA ILE A 182 2.71 13.64 -26.21
C ILE A 182 3.19 13.09 -24.85
N LYS A 183 2.74 11.90 -24.44
CA LYS A 183 3.22 11.23 -23.21
C LYS A 183 4.57 10.50 -23.38
N GLU A 184 4.96 10.20 -24.62
CA GLU A 184 6.17 9.45 -24.95
C GLU A 184 7.39 10.33 -25.29
N LYS A 185 7.38 11.65 -25.02
CA LYS A 185 8.63 12.40 -25.10
C LYS A 185 9.53 12.01 -23.93
N PRO A 186 10.68 11.34 -24.16
CA PRO A 186 11.58 10.99 -23.07
C PRO A 186 12.02 12.27 -22.38
N SER A 187 11.76 12.36 -21.07
CA SER A 187 12.31 13.44 -20.26
C SER A 187 13.84 13.35 -20.36
N LYS A 188 14.49 14.38 -20.87
CA LYS A 188 15.96 14.45 -20.85
C LYS A 188 16.43 14.24 -19.41
N LEU A 189 17.24 13.21 -19.18
CA LEU A 189 17.81 12.97 -17.87
C LEU A 189 18.71 14.15 -17.51
N ASN A 190 18.41 14.80 -16.38
CA ASN A 190 19.21 15.88 -15.84
C ASN A 190 19.79 15.43 -14.50
N PHE A 191 20.95 15.96 -14.11
CA PHE A 191 21.62 15.68 -12.85
C PHE A 191 20.69 15.82 -11.63
N ARG A 192 19.73 16.75 -11.68
CA ARG A 192 18.70 16.91 -10.65
C ARG A 192 17.92 15.63 -10.35
N ILE A 193 17.62 14.79 -11.35
CA ILE A 193 16.87 13.54 -11.16
C ILE A 193 17.67 12.56 -10.32
N PHE A 194 18.95 12.39 -10.64
CA PHE A 194 19.85 11.53 -9.86
C PHE A 194 20.07 12.08 -8.45
N LEU A 195 20.18 13.40 -8.30
CA LEU A 195 20.28 14.04 -6.99
C LEU A 195 19.04 13.76 -6.13
N PHE A 196 17.83 13.96 -6.66
CA PHE A 196 16.59 13.68 -5.93
C PHE A 196 16.39 12.18 -5.64
N LEU A 197 16.83 11.30 -6.52
CA LEU A 197 16.85 9.86 -6.25
C LEU A 197 17.72 9.54 -5.03
N ILE A 198 18.96 10.04 -5.01
CA ILE A 198 19.91 9.82 -3.90
C ILE A 198 19.38 10.45 -2.61
N LEU A 199 18.87 11.69 -2.67
CA LEU A 199 18.26 12.35 -1.52
C LEU A 199 17.03 11.59 -1.01
N GLY A 200 16.23 11.00 -1.90
CA GLY A 200 15.11 10.15 -1.53
C GLY A 200 15.56 8.89 -0.79
N ILE A 201 16.59 8.18 -1.28
CA ILE A 201 17.13 6.98 -0.61
C ILE A 201 17.70 7.33 0.77
N ILE A 202 18.55 8.37 0.84
CA ILE A 202 19.16 8.81 2.09
C ILE A 202 18.07 9.29 3.08
N GLY A 203 17.12 10.07 2.60
CA GLY A 203 16.01 10.58 3.40
C GLY A 203 15.10 9.47 3.92
N LEU A 204 14.84 8.42 3.13
CA LEU A 204 14.12 7.23 3.56
C LEU A 204 14.87 6.51 4.70
N ALA A 205 16.17 6.30 4.56
CA ALA A 205 16.98 5.65 5.59
C ALA A 205 17.04 6.47 6.89
N ILE A 206 17.28 7.79 6.78
CA ILE A 206 17.34 8.70 7.93
C ILE A 206 15.97 8.81 8.61
N GLY A 207 14.91 9.05 7.83
CA GLY A 207 13.54 9.14 8.32
C GLY A 207 13.14 7.88 9.06
N ALA A 208 13.34 6.70 8.45
CA ALA A 208 13.05 5.41 9.08
C ALA A 208 13.81 5.23 10.40
N ASN A 209 15.12 5.50 10.40
CA ASN A 209 15.95 5.36 11.59
C ASN A 209 15.45 6.22 12.76
N TYR A 210 15.11 7.48 12.51
CA TYR A 210 14.59 8.40 13.54
C TYR A 210 13.14 8.13 13.93
N THR A 211 12.31 7.61 13.02
CA THR A 211 10.94 7.17 13.35
C THR A 211 11.01 6.03 14.36
N ILE A 212 11.80 4.99 14.08
CA ILE A 212 11.94 3.86 15.01
C ILE A 212 12.59 4.29 16.33
N GLU A 213 13.61 5.17 16.29
CA GLU A 213 14.22 5.68 17.53
C GLU A 213 13.22 6.42 18.42
N SER A 214 12.44 7.30 17.80
CA SER A 214 11.41 8.06 18.50
C SER A 214 10.37 7.13 19.10
N VAL A 215 9.96 6.09 18.39
CA VAL A 215 8.99 5.10 18.88
C VAL A 215 9.53 4.36 20.10
N LEU A 216 10.78 3.89 20.05
CA LEU A 216 11.42 3.22 21.18
C LEU A 216 11.49 4.14 22.41
N LYS A 217 11.84 5.40 22.21
CA LYS A 217 11.93 6.39 23.30
C LYS A 217 10.57 6.81 23.84
N ILE A 218 9.59 7.04 22.98
CA ILE A 218 8.21 7.36 23.39
C ILE A 218 7.62 6.18 24.17
N SER A 219 7.81 4.94 23.69
CA SER A 219 7.39 3.72 24.37
C SER A 219 8.01 3.62 25.77
N GLU A 220 9.31 3.88 25.91
CA GLU A 220 10.02 3.90 27.19
C GLU A 220 9.46 4.95 28.17
N PHE A 221 9.25 6.19 27.70
CA PHE A 221 8.73 7.28 28.54
C PHE A 221 7.26 7.08 28.95
N LEU A 222 6.42 6.58 28.04
CA LEU A 222 4.99 6.38 28.29
C LEU A 222 4.69 5.02 28.92
N LYS A 223 5.69 4.11 29.01
CA LYS A 223 5.54 2.72 29.45
C LYS A 223 4.44 1.98 28.69
N ILE A 224 4.33 2.23 27.39
CA ILE A 224 3.39 1.56 26.49
C ILE A 224 4.16 0.67 25.51
N SER A 225 3.50 -0.36 24.98
CA SER A 225 4.11 -1.27 24.00
C SER A 225 4.56 -0.54 22.73
N THR A 226 5.76 -0.85 22.23
CA THR A 226 6.25 -0.40 20.90
C THR A 226 5.29 -0.82 19.79
N ALA A 227 4.70 -2.01 19.90
CA ALA A 227 3.71 -2.52 18.97
C ALA A 227 2.41 -1.70 18.95
N LEU A 228 1.98 -1.15 20.09
CA LEU A 228 0.79 -0.27 20.14
C LEU A 228 1.02 1.01 19.34
N ILE A 229 2.20 1.63 19.46
CA ILE A 229 2.56 2.82 18.67
C ILE A 229 2.70 2.44 17.19
N ALA A 230 3.25 1.26 16.90
CA ALA A 230 3.45 0.78 15.54
C ALA A 230 2.14 0.52 14.79
N ILE A 231 1.23 -0.27 15.37
CA ILE A 231 -0.05 -0.63 14.75
C ILE A 231 -1.01 0.56 14.60
N THR A 232 -0.74 1.68 15.29
CA THR A 232 -1.53 2.91 15.24
C THR A 232 -0.80 4.04 14.50
N ALA A 233 0.13 4.71 15.18
CA ALA A 233 0.74 5.95 14.72
C ALA A 233 1.72 5.74 13.57
N ILE A 234 2.57 4.69 13.61
CA ILE A 234 3.49 4.40 12.50
C ILE A 234 2.70 3.95 11.28
N ALA A 235 1.77 3.01 11.47
CA ALA A 235 0.91 2.50 10.41
C ALA A 235 0.18 3.63 9.67
N VAL A 236 -0.53 4.50 10.40
CA VAL A 236 -1.22 5.65 9.81
C VAL A 236 -0.23 6.63 9.18
N GLY A 237 0.88 6.93 9.85
CA GLY A 237 1.86 7.90 9.39
C GLY A 237 2.55 7.49 8.09
N THR A 238 2.89 6.21 7.97
CA THR A 238 3.49 5.63 6.75
C THR A 238 2.46 5.45 5.64
N SER A 239 1.18 5.21 5.96
CA SER A 239 0.07 5.13 4.99
C SER A 239 -0.52 6.49 4.55
N LEU A 240 0.06 7.62 4.97
CA LEU A 240 -0.39 8.95 4.55
C LEU A 240 -0.32 9.18 3.02
N PRO A 241 0.73 8.73 2.30
CA PRO A 241 0.78 8.83 0.84
C PRO A 241 -0.43 8.14 0.19
N GLU A 242 -0.73 6.91 0.60
CA GLU A 242 -1.86 6.11 0.16
C GLU A 242 -3.17 6.84 0.42
N LEU A 243 -3.32 7.45 1.60
CA LEU A 243 -4.53 8.17 2.00
C LEU A 243 -4.76 9.35 1.06
N VAL A 244 -3.72 10.17 0.85
CA VAL A 244 -3.79 11.36 0.01
C VAL A 244 -4.09 10.99 -1.44
N VAL A 245 -3.41 9.97 -1.99
CA VAL A 245 -3.61 9.51 -3.37
C VAL A 245 -5.02 8.97 -3.56
N SER A 246 -5.45 8.06 -2.68
CA SER A 246 -6.73 7.36 -2.84
C SER A 246 -7.92 8.29 -2.66
N VAL A 247 -7.90 9.14 -1.63
CA VAL A 247 -8.97 10.11 -1.37
C VAL A 247 -9.08 11.12 -2.51
N ARG A 248 -7.95 11.69 -2.98
CA ARG A 248 -7.97 12.65 -4.10
C ARG A 248 -8.43 12.01 -5.40
N ALA A 249 -8.03 10.77 -5.66
CA ALA A 249 -8.48 10.02 -6.83
C ALA A 249 -9.99 9.77 -6.76
N ALA A 250 -10.51 9.36 -5.61
CA ALA A 250 -11.93 9.14 -5.35
C ALA A 250 -12.77 10.41 -5.59
N ILE A 251 -12.37 11.55 -5.01
CA ILE A 251 -13.06 12.84 -5.21
C ILE A 251 -13.10 13.23 -6.70
N LYS A 252 -12.02 12.94 -7.43
CA LYS A 252 -11.92 13.16 -8.88
C LYS A 252 -12.64 12.09 -9.71
N LYS A 253 -13.41 11.20 -9.08
CA LYS A 253 -14.12 10.07 -9.70
C LYS A 253 -13.21 9.09 -10.45
N LYS A 254 -11.93 9.04 -10.08
CA LYS A 254 -10.92 8.10 -10.60
C LYS A 254 -10.84 6.88 -9.68
N TYR A 255 -11.96 6.17 -9.54
CA TYR A 255 -12.14 5.11 -8.53
C TYR A 255 -11.18 3.93 -8.71
N GLU A 256 -10.82 3.60 -9.95
CA GLU A 256 -9.84 2.55 -10.25
C GLU A 256 -8.45 2.86 -9.67
N ILE A 257 -8.03 4.12 -9.71
CA ILE A 257 -6.76 4.54 -9.09
C ILE A 257 -6.88 4.48 -7.56
N ALA A 258 -8.00 4.93 -7.01
CA ALA A 258 -8.22 4.93 -5.57
C ALA A 258 -8.21 3.51 -4.99
N LEU A 259 -9.02 2.61 -5.56
CA LEU A 259 -9.15 1.24 -5.07
C LEU A 259 -7.94 0.38 -5.45
N GLY A 260 -7.39 0.55 -6.65
CA GLY A 260 -6.19 -0.16 -7.09
C GLY A 260 -4.97 0.15 -6.20
N ASN A 261 -4.83 1.40 -5.74
CA ASN A 261 -3.82 1.77 -4.75
C ASN A 261 -4.03 1.02 -3.44
N ILE A 262 -5.25 0.98 -2.93
CA ILE A 262 -5.57 0.28 -1.67
C ILE A 262 -5.31 -1.23 -1.79
N PHE A 263 -5.81 -1.91 -2.82
CA PHE A 263 -5.55 -3.34 -3.03
C PHE A 263 -4.04 -3.63 -3.14
N GLY A 264 -3.35 -2.87 -4.00
CA GLY A 264 -1.92 -3.03 -4.24
C GLY A 264 -1.08 -2.85 -2.98
N SER A 265 -1.30 -1.77 -2.23
CA SER A 265 -0.56 -1.48 -0.99
C SER A 265 -0.82 -2.53 0.10
N ASN A 266 -2.03 -3.06 0.23
CA ASN A 266 -2.31 -4.13 1.20
C ASN A 266 -1.53 -5.42 0.86
N VAL A 267 -1.61 -5.88 -0.39
CA VAL A 267 -0.87 -7.07 -0.86
C VAL A 267 0.64 -6.85 -0.73
N PHE A 268 1.14 -5.67 -1.11
CA PHE A 268 2.55 -5.32 -0.98
C PHE A 268 3.00 -5.33 0.48
N ASN A 269 2.21 -4.76 1.39
CA ASN A 269 2.54 -4.74 2.81
C ASN A 269 2.62 -6.16 3.39
N ILE A 270 1.66 -7.02 3.06
CA ILE A 270 1.63 -8.40 3.52
C ILE A 270 2.82 -9.21 2.97
N LEU A 271 3.08 -9.11 1.66
CA LEU A 271 4.03 -10.02 1.01
C LEU A 271 5.48 -9.48 0.99
N ILE A 272 5.66 -8.18 0.81
CA ILE A 272 6.99 -7.55 0.69
C ILE A 272 7.42 -6.89 2.00
N VAL A 273 6.57 -6.08 2.62
CA VAL A 273 6.94 -5.36 3.85
C VAL A 273 7.10 -6.31 5.03
N ALA A 274 6.35 -7.41 5.11
CA ALA A 274 6.66 -8.47 6.07
C ALA A 274 7.77 -9.42 5.56
N GLY A 275 7.79 -9.73 4.27
CA GLY A 275 8.71 -10.70 3.68
C GLY A 275 10.18 -10.29 3.73
N ILE A 276 10.51 -9.07 3.29
CA ILE A 276 11.92 -8.58 3.24
C ILE A 276 12.54 -8.52 4.64
N PRO A 277 11.92 -7.90 5.65
CA PRO A 277 12.50 -7.85 6.99
C PRO A 277 12.63 -9.22 7.66
N ALA A 278 11.74 -10.17 7.36
CA ALA A 278 11.84 -11.55 7.84
C ALA A 278 13.09 -12.29 7.32
N LEU A 279 13.65 -11.86 6.18
CA LEU A 279 14.93 -12.37 5.69
C LEU A 279 16.13 -11.89 6.51
N ILE A 280 15.98 -10.77 7.24
CA ILE A 280 17.06 -10.16 8.02
C ILE A 280 17.08 -10.74 9.42
N LYS A 281 15.93 -10.79 10.11
CA LYS A 281 15.75 -11.46 11.40
C LYS A 281 14.34 -12.03 11.53
N PRO A 282 14.13 -13.07 12.36
CA PRO A 282 12.79 -13.53 12.70
C PRO A 282 11.94 -12.39 13.27
N LEU A 283 10.70 -12.28 12.80
CA LEU A 283 9.77 -11.25 13.26
C LEU A 283 8.92 -11.81 14.38
N ALA A 284 9.04 -11.25 15.58
CA ALA A 284 8.18 -11.60 16.70
C ALA A 284 6.81 -10.94 16.57
N ILE A 285 5.76 -11.63 17.02
CA ILE A 285 4.40 -11.11 17.02
C ILE A 285 3.98 -10.93 18.47
N ASP A 286 3.74 -9.70 18.88
CA ASP A 286 3.29 -9.41 20.25
C ASP A 286 1.81 -9.81 20.45
N ASN A 287 1.43 -9.97 21.72
CA ASN A 287 0.09 -10.40 22.09
C ASN A 287 -1.02 -9.46 21.59
N LEU A 288 -0.79 -8.15 21.58
CA LEU A 288 -1.81 -7.17 21.18
C LEU A 288 -2.01 -7.22 19.66
N THR A 289 -0.93 -7.32 18.89
CA THR A 289 -1.02 -7.51 17.43
C THR A 289 -1.69 -8.85 17.08
N PHE A 290 -1.37 -9.93 17.80
CA PHE A 290 -1.98 -11.24 17.54
C PHE A 290 -3.46 -11.32 17.94
N LEU A 291 -3.82 -10.84 19.13
CA LEU A 291 -5.18 -11.01 19.68
C LEU A 291 -6.17 -9.94 19.20
N VAL A 292 -5.69 -8.75 18.84
CA VAL A 292 -6.55 -7.63 18.39
C VAL A 292 -6.28 -7.32 16.92
N GLY A 293 -5.02 -7.13 16.53
CA GLY A 293 -4.65 -6.78 15.16
C GLY A 293 -5.14 -7.81 14.13
N LEU A 294 -4.77 -9.07 14.30
CA LEU A 294 -5.06 -10.13 13.33
C LEU A 294 -6.59 -10.34 13.12
N PRO A 295 -7.45 -10.43 14.16
CA PRO A 295 -8.89 -10.51 13.96
C PRO A 295 -9.47 -9.30 13.22
N PHE A 296 -9.01 -8.08 13.52
CA PHE A 296 -9.47 -6.89 12.81
C PHE A 296 -9.00 -6.85 11.35
N LEU A 297 -7.81 -7.37 11.04
CA LEU A 297 -7.35 -7.54 9.66
C LEU A 297 -8.26 -8.50 8.87
N VAL A 298 -8.66 -9.62 9.48
CA VAL A 298 -9.61 -10.56 8.88
C VAL A 298 -10.94 -9.87 8.61
N ILE A 299 -11.51 -9.19 9.62
CA ILE A 299 -12.78 -8.48 9.49
C ILE A 299 -12.70 -7.41 8.40
N ALA A 300 -11.64 -6.61 8.39
CA ALA A 300 -11.41 -5.57 7.40
C ALA A 300 -11.33 -6.17 5.98
N THR A 301 -10.52 -7.22 5.80
CA THR A 301 -10.35 -7.87 4.50
C THR A 301 -11.66 -8.47 3.98
N LEU A 302 -12.38 -9.22 4.83
CA LEU A 302 -13.66 -9.82 4.45
C LEU A 302 -14.69 -8.75 4.12
N LEU A 303 -14.79 -7.70 4.94
CA LEU A 303 -15.69 -6.58 4.69
C LEU A 303 -15.38 -5.93 3.33
N PHE A 304 -14.11 -5.72 3.03
CA PHE A 304 -13.67 -5.11 1.77
C PHE A 304 -13.97 -5.97 0.55
N VAL A 305 -13.75 -7.28 0.64
CA VAL A 305 -14.12 -8.23 -0.41
C VAL A 305 -15.64 -8.23 -0.62
N ILE A 306 -16.44 -8.31 0.45
CA ILE A 306 -17.90 -8.35 0.37
C ILE A 306 -18.48 -7.05 -0.21
N SER A 307 -18.03 -5.89 0.27
CA SER A 307 -18.41 -4.59 -0.31
C SER A 307 -17.92 -4.42 -1.75
N GLY A 308 -16.86 -5.13 -2.15
CA GLY A 308 -16.42 -5.19 -3.54
C GLY A 308 -17.47 -5.84 -4.45
N ILE A 309 -18.14 -6.91 -3.99
CA ILE A 309 -19.11 -7.70 -4.78
C ILE A 309 -20.31 -6.86 -5.23
N SER A 310 -20.79 -5.93 -4.40
CA SER A 310 -21.89 -5.01 -4.76
C SER A 310 -21.51 -4.03 -5.88
N ARG A 311 -20.23 -3.99 -6.26
CA ARG A 311 -19.60 -3.09 -7.23
C ARG A 311 -19.69 -1.61 -6.87
N ARG A 312 -20.20 -1.28 -5.70
CA ARG A 312 -20.46 0.10 -5.25
C ARG A 312 -20.28 0.17 -3.75
N ILE A 313 -19.41 1.06 -3.31
CA ILE A 313 -19.24 1.38 -1.89
C ILE A 313 -19.93 2.72 -1.64
N HIS A 314 -21.07 2.68 -0.95
CA HIS A 314 -21.86 3.86 -0.62
C HIS A 314 -21.31 4.61 0.61
N ILE A 315 -21.78 5.86 0.81
CA ILE A 315 -21.42 6.67 1.98
C ILE A 315 -21.66 5.95 3.33
N TRP A 316 -22.74 5.16 3.44
CA TRP A 316 -23.07 4.44 4.66
C TRP A 316 -22.10 3.28 4.93
N GLU A 317 -21.69 2.56 3.89
CA GLU A 317 -20.63 1.56 4.01
C GLU A 317 -19.32 2.25 4.39
N GLY A 318 -18.98 3.38 3.75
CA GLY A 318 -17.83 4.20 4.12
C GLY A 318 -17.82 4.63 5.58
N ALA A 319 -18.96 5.10 6.09
CA ALA A 319 -19.13 5.46 7.49
C ALA A 319 -18.97 4.24 8.43
N MET A 320 -19.47 3.07 8.01
CA MET A 320 -19.27 1.81 8.74
C MET A 320 -17.78 1.42 8.79
N TYR A 321 -17.02 1.53 7.69
CA TYR A 321 -15.57 1.30 7.70
C TYR A 321 -14.86 2.20 8.73
N LEU A 322 -15.20 3.49 8.76
CA LEU A 322 -14.64 4.44 9.74
C LEU A 322 -15.03 4.10 11.17
N LEU A 323 -16.27 3.68 11.41
CA LEU A 323 -16.73 3.26 12.72
C LEU A 323 -15.94 2.04 13.21
N ILE A 324 -15.73 1.04 12.35
CA ILE A 324 -14.94 -0.15 12.69
C ILE A 324 -13.47 0.23 12.94
N TYR A 325 -12.92 1.19 12.19
CA TYR A 325 -11.58 1.71 12.46
C TYR A 325 -11.49 2.39 13.83
N ILE A 326 -12.49 3.18 14.21
CA ILE A 326 -12.55 3.79 15.55
C ILE A 326 -12.64 2.69 16.62
N LEU A 327 -13.50 1.68 16.43
CA LEU A 327 -13.60 0.55 17.35
C LEU A 327 -12.28 -0.20 17.49
N PHE A 328 -11.54 -0.38 16.39
CA PHE A 328 -10.21 -0.96 16.40
C PHE A 328 -9.25 -0.16 17.29
N ILE A 329 -9.15 1.15 17.08
CA ILE A 329 -8.28 2.02 17.88
C ILE A 329 -8.68 2.02 19.36
N VAL A 330 -9.99 2.11 19.66
CA VAL A 330 -10.48 2.09 21.04
C VAL A 330 -10.18 0.75 21.72
N LYS A 331 -10.32 -0.38 21.00
CA LYS A 331 -10.00 -1.71 21.52
C LYS A 331 -8.50 -1.88 21.79
N LEU A 332 -7.64 -1.36 20.91
CA LEU A 332 -6.18 -1.37 21.10
C LEU A 332 -5.75 -0.58 22.34
N LEU A 333 -6.46 0.49 22.68
CA LEU A 333 -6.23 1.30 23.87
C LEU A 333 -6.85 0.68 25.14
N ASN A 334 -7.42 -0.53 25.04
CA ASN A 334 -8.05 -1.27 26.13
C ASN A 334 -9.15 -0.47 26.85
N LEU A 335 -9.90 0.32 26.10
CA LEU A 335 -10.99 1.16 26.63
C LEU A 335 -12.31 0.38 26.83
N PHE A 336 -12.37 -0.89 26.41
CA PHE A 336 -13.41 -1.88 26.75
C PHE A 336 -12.97 -3.31 26.40
#